data_AF-A0A9D6ETP8-F1
#
_entry.id   AF-A0A9D6ETP8-F1
#
_cell.length_a   1.000
_cell.length_b   1.000
_cell.length_c   1.000
_cell.angle_alpha   90.00
_cell.angle_beta   90.00
_cell.angle_gamma   90.00
#
_symmetry.space_group_name_H-M   'P 1'
#
loop_
_entity.id
_entity.type
_entity.pdbx_description
1 polymer ?
#
loop_
_entity_poly.entity_id
_entity_poly.type
_entity_poly.pdbx_seq_one_letter_code
_entity_poly.pdbx_strand_id
1 'polypeptide(L)'
;MRDRRGQGAEPDAARPTERAPSVRSEGAPAPPERAEAVLPEGVEAPPAADLAALFLLLANSALFHLGEGPDAMGEAAPVDFAQAQFSIDLLRLLREKTEGHRSPEERRLLDGIL
;
A
#
# COMPACT_ATOMS: atom_id res chain seq x y z
N MET A 1 -39.47 20.18 71.53
CA MET A 1 -38.43 20.14 72.57
C MET A 1 -37.25 19.36 72.00
N ARG A 2 -36.17 20.10 71.66
CA ARG A 2 -34.76 19.76 71.37
C ARG A 2 -34.29 18.47 70.63
N ASP A 3 -33.29 18.74 69.78
CA ASP A 3 -32.13 17.95 69.28
C ASP A 3 -32.39 16.80 68.29
N ARG A 4 -31.88 16.80 67.03
CA ARG A 4 -30.57 17.09 66.40
C ARG A 4 -29.54 15.95 66.55
N ARG A 5 -29.34 15.20 65.45
CA ARG A 5 -28.10 14.55 64.93
C ARG A 5 -28.49 13.30 64.13
N GLY A 6 -28.08 13.03 62.89
CA GLY A 6 -27.27 13.68 61.85
C GLY A 6 -27.49 12.81 60.58
N GLN A 7 -27.88 13.38 59.45
CA GLN A 7 -27.02 13.79 58.32
C GLN A 7 -26.11 12.70 57.72
N GLY A 8 -26.23 12.56 56.40
CA GLY A 8 -25.46 11.71 55.50
C GLY A 8 -26.32 11.31 54.30
N ALA A 9 -27.03 12.25 53.66
CA ALA A 9 -26.58 12.89 52.41
C ALA A 9 -26.77 11.99 51.18
N GLU A 10 -28.02 11.85 50.75
CA GLU A 10 -28.33 11.54 49.35
C GLU A 10 -28.16 12.82 48.52
N PRO A 11 -27.52 12.78 47.35
CA PRO A 11 -27.70 13.84 46.36
C PRO A 11 -28.95 13.54 45.54
N ASP A 12 -29.98 14.29 45.90
CA ASP A 12 -31.23 14.47 45.17
C ASP A 12 -31.03 15.36 43.93
N ALA A 13 -31.87 15.06 42.94
CA ALA A 13 -32.51 15.95 41.97
C ALA A 13 -31.75 16.60 40.80
N ALA A 14 -32.29 16.22 39.62
CA ALA A 14 -32.80 17.11 38.55
C ALA A 14 -31.78 17.72 37.56
N ARG A 15 -31.66 17.21 36.32
CA ARG A 15 -32.52 17.40 35.09
C ARG A 15 -32.43 18.82 34.49
N PRO A 16 -32.78 19.06 33.21
CA PRO A 16 -32.37 18.43 31.94
C PRO A 16 -32.02 19.49 30.85
N THR A 17 -31.70 19.04 29.64
CA THR A 17 -31.61 19.80 28.35
C THR A 17 -30.21 20.28 27.97
N GLU A 18 -29.59 19.65 26.97
CA GLU A 18 -29.24 20.37 25.73
C GLU A 18 -28.99 19.37 24.60
N ARG A 19 -29.62 19.63 23.46
CA ARG A 19 -29.50 18.87 22.22
C ARG A 19 -28.50 19.61 21.33
N ALA A 20 -27.34 19.03 21.07
CA ALA A 20 -26.43 19.44 19.99
C ALA A 20 -25.40 18.32 19.72
N PRO A 21 -24.78 18.27 18.54
CA PRO A 21 -25.34 17.79 17.29
C PRO A 21 -24.70 16.45 16.86
N SER A 22 -25.39 15.76 15.95
CA SER A 22 -24.83 14.68 15.14
C SER A 22 -23.61 15.21 14.38
N VAL A 23 -22.41 14.88 14.84
CA VAL A 23 -21.19 15.06 14.05
C VAL A 23 -21.11 13.87 13.08
N ARG A 24 -21.68 14.07 11.89
CA ARG A 24 -21.12 13.44 10.69
C ARG A 24 -19.67 13.89 10.63
N SER A 25 -18.74 13.02 10.99
CA SER A 25 -17.36 13.19 10.55
C SER A 25 -17.28 12.60 9.15
N GLU A 26 -17.67 13.41 8.17
CA GLU A 26 -17.04 13.37 6.86
C GLU A 26 -15.53 13.56 7.05
N GLY A 27 -14.75 12.84 6.26
CA GLY A 27 -13.29 12.94 6.27
C GLY A 27 -12.61 11.64 6.66
N ALA A 28 -12.78 10.59 5.85
CA ALA A 28 -11.69 9.64 5.69
C ALA A 28 -10.42 10.44 5.33
N PRO A 29 -9.27 10.23 5.98
CA PRO A 29 -8.06 10.89 5.53
C PRO A 29 -7.82 10.45 4.09
N ALA A 30 -7.83 11.42 3.18
CA ALA A 30 -7.30 11.24 1.84
C ALA A 30 -5.90 10.60 1.96
N PRO A 31 -5.50 9.73 1.03
CA PRO A 31 -4.12 9.25 1.00
C PRO A 31 -3.20 10.47 1.05
N PRO A 32 -2.06 10.41 1.78
CA PRO A 32 -1.16 11.54 1.87
C PRO A 32 -0.83 11.96 0.44
N GLU A 33 -1.30 13.14 0.08
CA GLU A 33 -0.93 13.85 -1.14
C GLU A 33 0.59 13.77 -1.17
N ARG A 34 1.13 12.97 -2.10
CA ARG A 34 2.57 12.81 -2.24
C ARG A 34 3.10 14.23 -2.36
N ALA A 35 3.81 14.69 -1.34
CA ALA A 35 4.49 15.96 -1.38
C ALA A 35 5.33 15.96 -2.65
N GLU A 36 4.91 16.71 -3.66
CA GLU A 36 5.70 16.94 -4.86
C GLU A 36 6.96 17.63 -4.37
N ALA A 37 8.03 16.86 -4.22
CA ALA A 37 9.35 17.41 -4.06
C ALA A 37 9.59 18.26 -5.30
N VAL A 38 9.63 19.58 -5.12
CA VAL A 38 9.94 20.52 -6.21
C VAL A 38 11.37 20.20 -6.66
N LEU A 39 11.47 19.47 -7.77
CA LEU A 39 12.74 19.18 -8.41
C LEU A 39 13.24 20.45 -9.13
N PRO A 40 14.56 20.68 -9.16
CA PRO A 40 15.12 21.78 -9.94
C PRO A 40 14.69 21.67 -11.41
N GLU A 41 14.37 22.81 -12.04
CA GLU A 41 13.94 22.85 -13.45
C GLU A 41 14.98 22.15 -14.35
N GLY A 42 14.53 21.12 -15.08
CA GLY A 42 15.36 20.30 -15.96
C GLY A 42 15.68 18.89 -15.44
N VAL A 43 15.28 18.55 -14.20
CA VAL A 43 15.33 17.16 -13.71
C VAL A 43 13.93 16.55 -13.83
N GLU A 44 13.74 15.67 -14.82
CA GLU A 44 12.53 14.85 -14.92
C GLU A 44 12.39 14.02 -13.64
N ALA A 45 11.22 14.09 -13.01
CA ALA A 45 10.95 13.28 -11.83
C ALA A 45 11.12 11.80 -12.19
N PRO A 46 11.79 10.99 -11.36
CA PRO A 46 11.83 9.56 -11.60
C PRO A 46 10.39 9.05 -11.68
N PRO A 47 10.10 8.09 -12.57
CA PRO A 47 8.75 7.56 -12.72
C PRO A 47 8.26 7.07 -11.35
N ALA A 48 6.97 7.30 -11.09
CA ALA A 48 6.34 6.82 -9.87
C ALA A 48 6.53 5.31 -9.76
N ALA A 49 6.98 4.84 -8.58
CA ALA A 49 7.06 3.42 -8.32
C ALA A 49 5.66 2.79 -8.37
N ASP A 50 5.54 1.70 -9.12
CA ASP A 50 4.32 0.95 -9.41
C ASP A 50 4.62 -0.56 -9.32
N LEU A 51 3.71 -1.32 -8.70
CA LEU A 51 3.82 -2.77 -8.58
C LEU A 51 3.80 -3.45 -9.95
N ALA A 52 3.01 -2.95 -10.90
CA ALA A 52 2.97 -3.53 -12.24
C ALA A 52 4.34 -3.38 -12.94
N ALA A 53 4.97 -2.21 -12.84
CA ALA A 53 6.32 -1.97 -13.34
C ALA A 53 7.35 -2.90 -12.69
N LEU A 54 7.25 -3.13 -11.37
CA LEU A 54 8.13 -4.07 -10.66
C LEU A 54 7.94 -5.52 -11.14
N PHE A 55 6.70 -5.97 -11.35
CA PHE A 55 6.42 -7.32 -11.84
C PHE A 55 6.98 -7.53 -13.26
N LEU A 56 6.78 -6.55 -14.14
CA LEU A 56 7.32 -6.60 -15.51
C LEU A 56 8.85 -6.60 -15.52
N LEU A 57 9.50 -5.83 -14.64
CA LEU A 57 10.95 -5.83 -14.51
C LEU A 57 11.48 -7.24 -14.15
N LEU A 58 10.85 -7.91 -13.19
CA LEU A 58 11.25 -9.25 -12.78
C LEU A 58 10.93 -10.30 -13.84
N ALA A 59 9.78 -10.18 -14.52
CA ALA A 59 9.42 -11.07 -15.63
C ALA A 59 10.43 -10.97 -16.77
N ASN A 60 10.80 -9.75 -17.17
CA ASN A 60 11.82 -9.53 -18.20
C ASN A 60 13.20 -10.05 -17.75
N SER A 61 13.56 -9.88 -16.48
CA SER A 61 14.79 -10.47 -15.94
C SER A 61 14.77 -12.00 -16.03
N ALA A 62 13.65 -12.65 -15.73
CA ALA A 62 13.52 -14.09 -15.89
C ALA A 62 13.68 -14.51 -17.37
N LEU A 63 12.99 -13.84 -18.30
CA LEU A 63 13.09 -14.10 -19.74
C LEU A 63 14.53 -13.91 -20.25
N PHE A 64 15.18 -12.82 -19.87
CA PHE A 64 16.58 -12.56 -20.24
C PHE A 64 17.50 -13.70 -19.82
N HIS A 65 17.38 -14.18 -18.58
CA HIS A 65 18.18 -15.30 -18.07
C HIS A 65 17.75 -16.67 -18.64
N LEU A 66 16.57 -16.77 -19.26
CA LEU A 66 16.16 -17.95 -20.04
C LEU A 66 16.73 -17.95 -21.47
N GLY A 67 17.44 -16.89 -21.85
CA GLY A 67 17.99 -16.74 -23.20
C GLY A 67 16.99 -16.14 -24.20
N GLU A 68 15.90 -15.52 -23.73
CA GLU A 68 14.94 -14.85 -24.61
C GLU A 68 15.45 -13.46 -25.02
N GLY A 69 15.54 -13.26 -26.34
CA GLY A 69 15.98 -12.01 -26.95
C GLY A 69 17.49 -11.95 -27.24
N PRO A 70 17.91 -11.06 -28.17
CA PRO A 70 19.32 -10.78 -28.40
C PRO A 70 19.90 -9.98 -27.24
N ASP A 71 21.16 -10.23 -26.90
CA ASP A 71 21.93 -9.34 -26.03
C ASP A 71 22.18 -7.99 -26.74
N ALA A 72 22.81 -7.03 -26.03
CA ALA A 72 23.10 -5.71 -26.58
C ALA A 72 24.04 -5.73 -27.81
N MET A 73 24.74 -6.83 -28.05
CA MET A 73 25.65 -7.06 -29.18
C MET A 73 25.00 -7.85 -30.32
N GLY A 74 23.78 -8.38 -30.14
CA GLY A 74 23.11 -9.24 -31.12
C GLY A 74 23.40 -10.74 -30.97
N GLU A 75 24.09 -11.14 -29.91
CA GLU A 75 24.37 -12.54 -29.57
C GLU A 75 23.20 -13.15 -28.77
N ALA A 76 23.17 -14.49 -28.68
CA ALA A 76 22.19 -15.17 -27.84
C ALA A 76 22.39 -14.78 -26.36
N ALA A 77 21.31 -14.36 -25.69
CA ALA A 77 21.38 -13.98 -24.28
C ALA A 77 21.90 -15.15 -23.42
N PRO A 78 22.74 -14.87 -22.40
CA PRO A 78 23.32 -15.90 -21.57
C PRO A 78 22.24 -16.64 -20.77
N VAL A 79 22.19 -17.96 -20.94
CA VAL A 79 21.24 -18.82 -20.22
C VAL A 79 21.77 -19.08 -18.81
N ASP A 80 21.05 -18.59 -17.81
CA ASP A 80 21.28 -18.82 -16.39
C ASP A 80 19.96 -19.20 -15.70
N PHE A 81 19.68 -20.50 -15.64
CA PHE A 81 18.46 -21.02 -15.02
C PHE A 81 18.35 -20.69 -13.53
N ALA A 82 19.47 -20.52 -12.82
CA ALA A 82 19.44 -20.19 -11.40
C ALA A 82 18.94 -18.76 -11.19
N GLN A 83 19.41 -17.82 -12.00
CA GLN A 83 18.92 -16.43 -11.97
C GLN A 83 17.49 -16.31 -12.48
N ALA A 84 17.12 -17.05 -13.53
CA ALA A 84 15.73 -17.09 -13.99
C ALA A 84 14.78 -17.59 -12.89
N GLN A 85 15.14 -18.70 -12.23
CA GLN A 85 14.37 -19.27 -11.13
C GLN A 85 14.23 -18.29 -9.96
N PHE A 86 15.31 -17.60 -9.60
CA PHE A 86 15.29 -16.58 -8.54
C PHE A 86 14.30 -15.46 -8.84
N SER A 87 14.29 -14.92 -10.07
CA SER A 87 13.33 -13.88 -10.48
C SER A 87 11.88 -14.36 -10.41
N ILE A 88 11.61 -15.61 -10.81
CA ILE A 88 10.27 -16.23 -10.71
C ILE A 88 9.86 -16.42 -9.24
N ASP A 89 10.77 -16.88 -8.39
CA ASP A 89 10.46 -17.07 -6.97
C ASP A 89 10.24 -15.74 -6.25
N LEU A 90 10.92 -14.68 -6.67
CA LEU A 90 10.65 -13.33 -6.17
C LEU A 90 9.25 -12.85 -6.58
N LEU A 91 8.81 -13.12 -7.81
CA LEU A 91 7.43 -12.85 -8.24
C LEU A 91 6.40 -13.61 -7.39
N ARG A 92 6.67 -14.89 -7.08
CA ARG A 92 5.82 -15.71 -6.19
C ARG A 92 5.75 -15.13 -4.78
N LEU A 93 6.90 -14.74 -4.23
CA LEU A 93 6.98 -14.09 -2.93
C LEU A 93 6.20 -12.77 -2.92
N LEU A 94 6.34 -11.95 -3.95
CA LEU A 94 5.63 -10.68 -4.07
C LEU A 94 4.13 -10.89 -4.20
N ARG A 95 3.66 -11.93 -4.91
CA ARG A 95 2.23 -12.29 -4.96
C ARG A 95 1.65 -12.45 -3.56
N GLU A 96 2.35 -13.15 -2.69
CA GLU A 96 1.94 -13.36 -1.29
C GLU A 96 2.04 -12.08 -0.46
N LYS A 97 3.13 -11.32 -0.59
CA LYS A 97 3.39 -10.14 0.24
C LYS A 97 2.56 -8.90 -0.15
N THR A 98 2.04 -8.88 -1.37
CA THR A 98 1.20 -7.79 -1.88
C THR A 98 -0.28 -8.15 -1.92
N GLU A 99 -0.68 -9.29 -1.34
CA GLU A 99 -2.09 -9.68 -1.25
C GLU A 99 -2.92 -8.57 -0.56
N GLY A 100 -4.12 -8.32 -1.07
CA GLY A 100 -4.99 -7.23 -0.62
C GLY A 100 -4.54 -5.81 -0.99
N HIS A 101 -3.26 -5.59 -1.34
CA HIS A 101 -2.70 -4.29 -1.69
C HIS A 101 -2.60 -4.07 -3.21
N ARG A 102 -2.87 -5.10 -4.01
CA ARG A 102 -2.87 -5.03 -5.47
C ARG A 102 -4.17 -4.47 -6.03
N SER A 103 -4.07 -3.58 -7.01
CA SER A 103 -5.17 -3.16 -7.88
C SER A 103 -5.68 -4.34 -8.74
N PRO A 104 -6.89 -4.26 -9.33
CA PRO A 104 -7.39 -5.31 -10.21
C PRO A 104 -6.51 -5.59 -11.43
N GLU A 105 -5.84 -4.55 -11.94
CA GLU A 105 -4.93 -4.64 -13.07
C GLU A 105 -3.62 -5.34 -12.68
N GLU A 106 -3.02 -4.94 -11.56
CA GLU A 106 -1.81 -5.57 -11.02
C GLU A 106 -2.03 -7.05 -10.69
N ARG A 107 -3.21 -7.42 -10.18
CA ARG A 107 -3.58 -8.83 -9.95
C ARG A 107 -3.59 -9.61 -11.25
N ARG A 108 -4.34 -9.14 -12.25
CA ARG A 108 -4.45 -9.79 -13.57
C ARG A 108 -3.10 -9.92 -14.26
N LEU A 109 -2.27 -8.89 -14.17
CA LEU A 109 -0.92 -8.91 -14.72
C LEU A 109 -0.07 -9.98 -14.05
N LEU A 110 -0.01 -10.00 -12.72
CA LEU A 110 0.81 -10.97 -11.99
C LEU A 110 0.34 -12.41 -12.22
N ASP A 111 -0.98 -12.63 -12.29
CA ASP A 111 -1.58 -13.94 -12.59
C ASP A 111 -1.36 -14.37 -14.06
N GLY A 112 -1.11 -13.43 -14.97
CA GLY A 112 -0.74 -13.73 -16.35
C GLY A 112 0.74 -14.02 -16.55
N ILE A 113 1.59 -13.52 -15.65
CA ILE A 113 3.05 -13.76 -15.67
C ILE A 113 3.39 -15.14 -15.09
N LEU A 114 2.70 -15.57 -14.01
CA LEU A 114 2.99 -16.79 -13.24
C LEU A 114 2.12 -17.99 -13.67
#